data_AF-A0A838K708-F1
#
_entry.id   AF-A0A838K708-F1
#
_cell.length_a   1.000
_cell.length_b   1.000
_cell.length_c   1.000
_cell.angle_alpha   90.00
_cell.angle_beta   90.00
_cell.angle_gamma   90.00
#
_symmetry.space_group_name_H-M   'P 1'
#
loop_
_entity.id
_entity.type
_entity.pdbx_description
1 polymer ?
#
loop_
_entity_poly.entity_id
_entity_poly.type
_entity_poly.pdbx_seq_one_letter_code
_entity_poly.pdbx_strand_id
1 'polypeptide(L)'
;MRDLYNDQLEAIIANLVSMTHTVRAAVEQATSALLEADADAAETVIAGDKAIDEARERVEETSFELLATQQPVAGDLRMLIAALRIVADLERMGDLAVHVAKIARMRMPDRAVPPALRPTIANMAETAERMVAETARIIADRDVDAALALEAEDEEMDRLRRSMFRILLDEDWEYGVEPAIDLALLGRYYERIADHAVSMARRVVYLVTGQNPPHYE
;
A
#
# COMPACT_ATOMS: atom_id res chain seq x y z
N MET A 1 -31.80 14.30 7.65
CA MET A 1 -31.80 12.96 7.03
C MET A 1 -30.82 12.90 5.86
N ARG A 2 -30.88 13.82 4.90
CA ARG A 2 -29.81 13.99 3.89
C ARG A 2 -28.47 14.42 4.47
N ASP A 3 -28.48 15.31 5.47
CA ASP A 3 -27.23 15.76 6.11
C ASP A 3 -26.50 14.59 6.78
N LEU A 4 -27.21 13.77 7.56
CA LEU A 4 -26.65 12.55 8.18
C LEU A 4 -26.05 11.58 7.14
N TYR A 5 -26.73 11.40 6.00
CA TYR A 5 -26.22 10.54 4.93
C TYR A 5 -24.93 11.11 4.33
N ASN A 6 -24.86 12.41 4.08
CA ASN A 6 -23.64 13.07 3.60
C ASN A 6 -22.51 12.95 4.63
N ASP A 7 -22.82 13.13 5.92
CA ASP A 7 -21.85 12.95 7.00
C ASP A 7 -21.28 11.53 7.02
N GLN A 8 -22.11 10.50 6.76
CA GLN A 8 -21.67 9.11 6.67
C GLN A 8 -20.77 8.86 5.43
N LEU A 9 -21.09 9.50 4.29
CA LEU A 9 -20.24 9.44 3.10
C LEU A 9 -18.87 10.10 3.37
N GLU A 10 -18.85 11.26 4.03
CA GLU A 10 -17.61 11.93 4.43
C GLU A 10 -16.81 11.12 5.45
N ALA A 11 -17.49 10.45 6.39
CA ALA A 11 -16.85 9.56 7.35
C ALA A 11 -16.16 8.37 6.68
N ILE A 12 -16.74 7.80 5.60
CA ILE A 12 -16.08 6.75 4.81
C ILE A 12 -14.76 7.27 4.22
N ILE A 13 -14.76 8.45 3.61
CA ILE A 13 -13.53 9.06 3.05
C ILE A 13 -12.49 9.31 4.15
N ALA A 14 -12.91 9.86 5.30
CA ALA A 14 -12.01 10.07 6.42
C ALA A 14 -11.40 8.76 6.95
N ASN A 15 -12.19 7.68 7.00
CA ASN A 15 -11.72 6.36 7.38
C ASN A 15 -10.69 5.81 6.38
N LEU A 16 -10.91 5.97 5.07
CA LEU A 16 -9.94 5.55 4.04
C LEU A 16 -8.60 6.30 4.18
N VAL A 17 -8.64 7.62 4.42
CA VAL A 17 -7.44 8.43 4.66
C VAL A 17 -6.71 7.94 5.92
N SER A 18 -7.46 7.73 7.01
CA SER A 18 -6.89 7.19 8.25
C SER A 18 -6.25 5.81 8.05
N MET A 19 -6.91 4.91 7.33
CA MET A 19 -6.37 3.59 7.01
C MET A 19 -5.11 3.68 6.15
N THR A 20 -5.06 4.61 5.20
CA THR A 20 -3.87 4.86 4.37
C THR A 20 -2.67 5.28 5.24
N HIS A 21 -2.89 6.12 6.26
CA HIS A 21 -1.85 6.47 7.22
C HIS A 21 -1.38 5.28 8.06
N THR A 22 -2.30 4.44 8.52
CA THR A 22 -1.97 3.21 9.28
C THR A 22 -1.13 2.25 8.44
N VAL A 23 -1.54 2.01 7.19
CA VAL A 23 -0.81 1.16 6.24
C VAL A 23 0.59 1.71 5.97
N ARG A 24 0.72 3.03 5.71
CA ARG A 24 2.03 3.65 5.52
C ARG A 24 2.95 3.44 6.73
N ALA A 25 2.44 3.66 7.94
CA ALA A 25 3.20 3.44 9.17
C ALA A 25 3.62 1.98 9.34
N ALA A 26 2.76 1.03 8.95
CA ALA A 26 3.11 -0.40 8.95
C ALA A 26 4.25 -0.72 7.97
N VAL A 27 4.23 -0.14 6.76
CA VAL A 27 5.32 -0.29 5.78
C VAL A 27 6.63 0.29 6.31
N GLU A 28 6.59 1.51 6.86
CA GLU A 28 7.75 2.19 7.46
C GLU A 28 8.35 1.36 8.61
N GLN A 29 7.50 0.91 9.53
CA GLN A 29 7.93 0.10 10.67
C GLN A 29 8.44 -1.27 10.25
N ALA A 30 7.82 -1.93 9.26
CA ALA A 30 8.28 -3.21 8.74
C ALA A 30 9.66 -3.08 8.08
N THR A 31 9.87 -2.00 7.34
CA THR A 31 11.16 -1.67 6.71
C THR A 31 12.22 -1.40 7.76
N SER A 32 11.90 -0.60 8.78
CA SER A 32 12.82 -0.34 9.89
C SER A 32 13.21 -1.64 10.61
N ALA A 33 12.23 -2.49 10.92
CA ALA A 33 12.46 -3.80 11.53
C ALA A 33 13.39 -4.69 10.68
N LEU A 34 13.17 -4.70 9.36
CA LEU A 34 13.99 -5.44 8.40
C LEU A 34 15.43 -4.94 8.33
N LEU A 35 15.62 -3.63 8.20
CA LEU A 35 16.94 -3.04 8.02
C LEU A 35 17.73 -3.07 9.32
N GLU A 36 17.10 -2.83 10.46
CA GLU A 36 17.77 -2.79 11.76
C GLU A 36 17.91 -4.14 12.43
N ALA A 37 17.21 -5.17 11.93
CA ALA A 37 17.07 -6.48 12.57
C ALA A 37 16.48 -6.31 13.98
N ASP A 38 15.26 -5.75 14.01
CA ASP A 38 14.47 -5.54 15.23
C ASP A 38 13.24 -6.45 15.22
N ALA A 39 13.26 -7.49 16.06
CA ALA A 39 12.21 -8.51 16.12
C ALA A 39 10.96 -7.97 16.82
N ASP A 40 11.12 -7.10 17.80
CA ASP A 40 10.00 -6.52 18.55
C ASP A 40 9.21 -5.56 17.65
N ALA A 41 9.92 -4.78 16.82
CA ALA A 41 9.30 -3.96 15.79
C ALA A 41 8.58 -4.82 14.74
N ALA A 42 9.17 -5.93 14.30
CA ALA A 42 8.53 -6.86 13.36
C ALA A 42 7.25 -7.48 13.94
N GLU A 43 7.27 -7.94 15.20
CA GLU A 43 6.08 -8.47 15.87
C GLU A 43 4.99 -7.42 16.05
N THR A 44 5.37 -6.17 16.31
CA THR A 44 4.42 -5.06 16.43
C THR A 44 3.66 -4.85 15.11
N VAL A 45 4.35 -4.90 13.96
CA VAL A 45 3.69 -4.80 12.65
C VAL A 45 2.75 -5.98 12.43
N ILE A 46 3.22 -7.20 12.69
CA ILE A 46 2.42 -8.43 12.51
C ILE A 46 1.15 -8.40 13.36
N ALA A 47 1.24 -7.93 14.61
CA ALA A 47 0.08 -7.81 15.49
C ALA A 47 -0.84 -6.64 15.11
N GLY A 48 -0.28 -5.56 14.57
CA GLY A 48 -1.01 -4.35 14.16
C GLY A 48 -1.93 -4.56 12.96
N ASP A 49 -1.67 -5.56 12.13
CA ASP A 49 -2.44 -5.91 10.93
C ASP A 49 -3.94 -6.10 11.20
N LYS A 50 -4.28 -6.70 12.35
CA LYS A 50 -5.67 -6.88 12.80
C LYS A 50 -6.45 -5.56 12.84
N ALA A 51 -5.79 -4.44 13.15
CA ALA A 51 -6.46 -3.14 13.18
C ALA A 51 -6.81 -2.64 11.77
N ILE A 52 -6.02 -3.01 10.74
CA ILE A 52 -6.29 -2.71 9.33
C ILE A 52 -7.48 -3.57 8.85
N ASP A 53 -7.51 -4.86 9.18
CA ASP A 53 -8.63 -5.76 8.91
C ASP A 53 -9.94 -5.23 9.49
N GLU A 54 -9.95 -4.90 10.78
CA GLU A 54 -11.13 -4.38 11.45
C GLU A 54 -11.57 -3.03 10.87
N ALA A 55 -10.63 -2.20 10.40
CA ALA A 55 -10.96 -0.95 9.72
C ALA A 55 -11.58 -1.20 8.34
N ARG A 56 -11.09 -2.21 7.61
CA ARG A 56 -11.68 -2.64 6.33
C ARG A 56 -13.13 -3.08 6.52
N GLU A 57 -13.37 -3.97 7.48
CA GLU A 57 -14.70 -4.49 7.79
C GLU A 57 -15.69 -3.36 8.12
N ARG A 58 -15.29 -2.39 8.95
CA ARG A 58 -16.14 -1.23 9.28
C ARG A 58 -16.53 -0.40 8.06
N VAL A 59 -15.59 -0.14 7.14
CA VAL A 59 -15.86 0.62 5.91
C VAL A 59 -16.79 -0.17 5.00
N GLU A 60 -16.59 -1.48 4.87
CA GLU A 60 -17.45 -2.36 4.07
C GLU A 60 -18.88 -2.42 4.62
N GLU A 61 -19.04 -2.67 5.92
CA GLU A 61 -20.35 -2.72 6.59
C GLU A 61 -21.13 -1.41 6.39
N THR A 62 -20.48 -0.28 6.66
CA THR A 62 -21.09 1.05 6.49
C THR A 62 -21.49 1.27 5.02
N SER A 63 -20.63 0.89 4.08
CA SER A 63 -20.90 1.04 2.65
C SER A 63 -22.10 0.19 2.21
N PHE A 64 -22.19 -1.05 2.68
CA PHE A 64 -23.32 -1.93 2.38
C PHE A 64 -24.63 -1.44 3.01
N GLU A 65 -24.60 -0.92 4.24
CA GLU A 65 -25.75 -0.32 4.89
C GLU A 65 -26.28 0.87 4.07
N LEU A 66 -25.39 1.76 3.63
CA LEU A 66 -25.77 2.91 2.80
C LEU A 66 -26.34 2.50 1.44
N LEU A 67 -25.74 1.51 0.78
CA LEU A 67 -26.27 0.95 -0.47
C LEU A 67 -27.68 0.39 -0.29
N ALA A 68 -27.92 -0.34 0.80
CA ALA A 68 -29.21 -0.98 1.08
C ALA A 68 -30.30 0.02 1.50
N THR A 69 -29.94 1.04 2.27
CA THR A 69 -30.92 1.93 2.91
C THR A 69 -31.18 3.22 2.14
N GLN A 70 -30.20 3.73 1.40
CA GLN A 70 -30.28 5.07 0.77
C GLN A 70 -30.49 5.03 -0.75
N GLN A 71 -30.29 3.88 -1.41
CA GLN A 71 -30.41 3.72 -2.87
C GLN A 71 -29.63 4.81 -3.65
N PRO A 72 -28.31 4.94 -3.40
CA PRO A 72 -27.48 6.00 -3.97
C PRO A 72 -27.44 5.93 -5.50
N VAL A 73 -27.32 7.10 -6.14
CA VAL A 73 -27.29 7.24 -7.60
C VAL A 73 -26.05 8.00 -8.06
N ALA A 74 -25.63 7.75 -9.30
CA ALA A 74 -24.55 8.47 -9.97
C ALA A 74 -23.29 8.61 -9.10
N GLY A 75 -22.95 9.82 -8.65
CA GLY A 75 -21.73 10.14 -7.91
C GLY A 75 -21.61 9.37 -6.60
N ASP A 76 -22.68 9.28 -5.82
CA ASP A 76 -22.66 8.60 -4.52
C ASP A 76 -22.44 7.09 -4.67
N LEU A 77 -23.08 6.49 -5.68
CA LEU A 77 -22.86 5.07 -5.99
C LEU A 77 -21.41 4.82 -6.41
N ARG A 78 -20.83 5.71 -7.24
CA ARG A 78 -19.41 5.62 -7.60
C ARG A 78 -18.51 5.77 -6.39
N MET A 79 -18.86 6.65 -5.44
CA MET A 79 -18.10 6.83 -4.20
C MET A 79 -18.06 5.56 -3.37
N LEU A 80 -19.21 4.95 -3.09
CA LEU A 80 -19.28 3.72 -2.30
C LEU A 80 -18.55 2.56 -2.98
N ILE A 81 -18.69 2.41 -4.30
CA ILE A 81 -17.97 1.37 -5.06
C ILE A 81 -16.46 1.63 -5.07
N ALA A 82 -16.02 2.88 -5.21
CA ALA A 82 -14.61 3.23 -5.12
C ALA A 82 -14.06 2.95 -3.72
N ALA A 83 -14.80 3.30 -2.66
CA ALA A 83 -14.41 3.05 -1.28
C ALA A 83 -14.22 1.56 -0.98
N LEU A 84 -15.20 0.72 -1.37
CA LEU A 84 -15.12 -0.75 -1.22
C LEU A 84 -13.92 -1.36 -1.93
N ARG A 85 -13.51 -0.79 -3.06
CA ARG A 85 -12.31 -1.24 -3.76
C ARG A 85 -11.06 -0.76 -3.04
N ILE A 86 -10.97 0.55 -2.75
CA ILE A 86 -9.80 1.19 -2.14
C ILE A 86 -9.47 0.50 -0.81
N VAL A 87 -10.48 0.19 0.00
CA VAL A 87 -10.26 -0.46 1.29
C VAL A 87 -9.66 -1.87 1.16
N ALA A 88 -9.98 -2.59 0.08
CA ALA A 88 -9.37 -3.88 -0.22
C ALA A 88 -7.93 -3.76 -0.74
N ASP A 89 -7.55 -2.65 -1.41
CA ASP A 89 -6.14 -2.40 -1.73
C ASP A 89 -5.33 -2.07 -0.47
N LEU A 90 -5.92 -1.31 0.46
CA LEU A 90 -5.27 -0.95 1.73
C LEU A 90 -4.99 -2.17 2.61
N GLU A 91 -5.94 -3.11 2.71
CA GLU A 91 -5.71 -4.37 3.42
C GLU A 91 -4.58 -5.19 2.77
N ARG A 92 -4.58 -5.31 1.43
CA ARG A 92 -3.48 -5.99 0.73
C ARG A 92 -2.12 -5.33 0.94
N MET A 93 -2.06 -4.01 1.05
CA MET A 93 -0.82 -3.32 1.41
C MET A 93 -0.38 -3.62 2.85
N GLY A 94 -1.33 -3.71 3.79
CA GLY A 94 -1.08 -4.15 5.17
C GLY A 94 -0.48 -5.55 5.22
N ASP A 95 -1.09 -6.50 4.53
CA ASP A 95 -0.59 -7.88 4.34
C ASP A 95 0.85 -7.91 3.81
N LEU A 96 1.16 -7.06 2.83
CA LEU A 96 2.50 -6.97 2.25
C LEU A 96 3.51 -6.41 3.27
N ALA A 97 3.13 -5.43 4.08
CA ALA A 97 3.96 -4.96 5.20
C ALA A 97 4.21 -6.07 6.23
N VAL A 98 3.19 -6.88 6.53
CA VAL A 98 3.33 -8.08 7.39
C VAL A 98 4.30 -9.09 6.78
N HIS A 99 4.30 -9.29 5.46
CA HIS A 99 5.27 -10.18 4.80
C HIS A 99 6.71 -9.66 4.92
N VAL A 100 6.93 -8.35 4.78
CA VAL A 100 8.24 -7.72 5.05
C VAL A 100 8.68 -7.96 6.49
N ALA A 101 7.79 -7.73 7.47
CA ALA A 101 8.08 -7.96 8.89
C ALA A 101 8.35 -9.45 9.20
N LYS A 102 7.64 -10.38 8.56
CA LYS A 102 7.88 -11.82 8.72
C LYS A 102 9.27 -12.23 8.23
N ILE A 103 9.77 -11.66 7.13
CA ILE A 103 11.14 -11.88 6.66
C ILE A 103 12.14 -11.34 7.68
N ALA A 104 11.93 -10.11 8.18
CA ALA A 104 12.77 -9.51 9.21
C ALA A 104 12.90 -10.40 10.45
N ARG A 105 11.77 -10.87 10.98
CA ARG A 105 11.73 -11.75 12.16
C ARG A 105 12.39 -13.10 11.90
N MET A 106 12.13 -13.72 10.74
CA MET A 106 12.60 -15.07 10.42
C MET A 106 14.14 -15.17 10.36
N ARG A 107 14.82 -14.09 9.99
CA ARG A 107 16.28 -14.08 9.80
C ARG A 107 17.08 -13.78 11.05
N MET A 108 16.42 -13.49 12.17
CA MET A 108 17.09 -13.20 13.43
C MET A 108 17.89 -14.40 13.96
N PRO A 109 19.10 -14.18 14.53
CA PRO A 109 19.74 -12.88 14.83
C PRO A 109 20.54 -12.27 13.65
N ASP A 110 20.55 -12.93 12.50
CA ASP A 110 21.20 -12.43 11.28
C ASP A 110 20.32 -11.38 10.57
N ARG A 111 20.86 -10.77 9.51
CA ARG A 111 20.15 -9.78 8.70
C ARG A 111 19.66 -10.40 7.41
N ALA A 112 18.39 -10.18 7.07
CA ALA A 112 17.82 -10.58 5.79
C ALA A 112 18.45 -9.82 4.61
N VAL A 113 18.86 -8.57 4.83
CA VAL A 113 19.41 -7.69 3.79
C VAL A 113 20.92 -7.51 3.97
N PRO A 114 21.75 -8.01 3.04
CA PRO A 114 23.18 -7.76 3.05
C PRO A 114 23.51 -6.25 3.01
N PRO A 115 24.63 -5.81 3.62
CA PRO A 115 25.00 -4.39 3.69
C PRO A 115 25.00 -3.69 2.32
N ALA A 116 25.47 -4.37 1.27
CA ALA A 116 25.53 -3.83 -0.09
C ALA A 116 24.14 -3.52 -0.70
N LEU A 117 23.08 -4.21 -0.25
CA LEU A 117 21.72 -4.09 -0.78
C LEU A 117 20.82 -3.23 0.10
N ARG A 118 21.27 -2.84 1.30
CA ARG A 118 20.51 -1.96 2.20
C ARG A 118 20.06 -0.66 1.53
N PRO A 119 20.91 0.07 0.76
CA PRO A 119 20.46 1.29 0.08
C PRO A 119 19.35 1.03 -0.94
N THR A 120 19.45 -0.08 -1.68
CA THR A 120 18.43 -0.46 -2.68
C THR A 120 17.09 -0.74 -2.01
N ILE A 121 17.07 -1.54 -0.94
CA ILE A 121 15.84 -1.85 -0.21
C ILE A 121 15.27 -0.61 0.47
N ALA A 122 16.10 0.24 1.08
CA ALA A 122 15.67 1.50 1.67
C ALA A 122 14.99 2.43 0.64
N ASN A 123 15.58 2.57 -0.56
CA ASN A 123 15.00 3.38 -1.63
C ASN A 123 13.68 2.80 -2.16
N MET A 124 13.55 1.47 -2.24
CA MET A 124 12.28 0.82 -2.62
C MET A 124 11.20 1.09 -1.58
N ALA A 125 11.53 0.96 -0.29
CA ALA A 125 10.59 1.27 0.79
C ALA A 125 10.18 2.75 0.78
N GLU A 126 11.14 3.68 0.68
CA GLU A 126 10.86 5.11 0.61
C GLU A 126 9.95 5.46 -0.58
N THR A 127 10.18 4.83 -1.74
CA THR A 127 9.32 5.00 -2.92
C THR A 127 7.89 4.50 -2.65
N ALA A 128 7.74 3.30 -2.10
CA ALA A 128 6.44 2.75 -1.73
C ALA A 128 5.71 3.63 -0.70
N GLU A 129 6.38 4.03 0.37
CA GLU A 129 5.83 4.89 1.43
C GLU A 129 5.37 6.24 0.89
N ARG A 130 6.17 6.84 -0.01
CA ARG A 130 5.84 8.11 -0.66
C ARG A 130 4.61 7.99 -1.55
N MET A 131 4.49 6.91 -2.33
CA MET A 131 3.30 6.66 -3.15
C MET A 131 2.04 6.43 -2.31
N VAL A 132 2.16 5.70 -1.20
CA VAL A 132 1.04 5.52 -0.24
C VAL A 132 0.65 6.87 0.40
N ALA A 133 1.64 7.69 0.77
CA ALA A 133 1.39 9.02 1.33
C ALA A 133 0.69 9.98 0.35
N GLU A 134 1.09 9.95 -0.92
CA GLU A 134 0.42 10.73 -1.99
C GLU A 134 -1.02 10.25 -2.18
N THR A 135 -1.25 8.94 -2.13
CA THR A 135 -2.59 8.36 -2.26
C THR A 135 -3.55 8.88 -1.18
N ALA A 136 -3.08 9.09 0.06
CA ALA A 136 -3.89 9.69 1.11
C ALA A 136 -4.39 11.11 0.74
N ARG A 137 -3.50 11.94 0.15
CA ARG A 137 -3.84 13.28 -0.33
C ARG A 137 -4.80 13.21 -1.52
N ILE A 138 -4.52 12.35 -2.49
CA ILE A 138 -5.38 12.11 -3.66
C ILE A 138 -6.80 11.73 -3.22
N ILE A 139 -6.96 10.85 -2.23
CA ILE A 139 -8.28 10.46 -1.71
C ILE A 139 -8.99 11.62 -1.00
N ALA A 140 -8.26 12.35 -0.14
CA ALA A 140 -8.82 13.45 0.65
C ALA A 140 -9.33 14.59 -0.24
N ASP A 141 -8.50 15.02 -1.19
CA ASP A 141 -8.76 16.18 -2.04
C ASP A 141 -9.51 15.81 -3.33
N ARG A 142 -9.62 14.50 -3.63
CA ARG A 142 -10.16 13.98 -4.89
C ARG A 142 -9.41 14.55 -6.11
N ASP A 143 -8.11 14.71 -5.96
CA ASP A 143 -7.24 15.35 -6.95
C ASP A 143 -6.95 14.39 -8.11
N VAL A 144 -7.59 14.65 -9.26
CA VAL A 144 -7.44 13.87 -10.48
C VAL A 144 -6.07 14.06 -11.11
N ASP A 145 -5.50 15.27 -11.05
CA ASP A 145 -4.22 15.55 -11.69
C ASP A 145 -3.09 14.86 -10.93
N ALA A 146 -3.12 14.93 -9.59
CA ALA A 146 -2.21 14.17 -8.74
C ALA A 146 -2.37 12.65 -8.92
N ALA A 147 -3.61 12.16 -9.06
CA ALA A 147 -3.88 10.75 -9.31
C ALA A 147 -3.27 10.24 -10.63
N LEU A 148 -3.34 11.05 -11.69
CA LEU A 148 -2.74 10.72 -12.99
C LEU A 148 -1.20 10.82 -12.95
N ALA A 149 -0.65 11.74 -12.16
CA ALA A 149 0.79 11.89 -12.01
C ALA A 149 1.45 10.75 -11.21
N LEU A 150 0.73 10.12 -10.29
CA LEU A 150 1.25 9.05 -9.44
C LEU A 150 1.79 7.84 -10.24
N GLU A 151 1.21 7.57 -11.41
CA GLU A 151 1.64 6.47 -12.29
C GLU A 151 3.10 6.62 -12.77
N ALA A 152 3.57 7.86 -12.97
CA ALA A 152 4.97 8.11 -13.35
C ALA A 152 5.95 7.78 -12.22
N GLU A 153 5.50 7.74 -10.97
CA GLU A 153 6.35 7.37 -9.83
C GLU A 153 6.63 5.87 -9.75
N ASP A 154 5.77 5.05 -10.36
CA ASP A 154 5.95 3.60 -10.40
C ASP A 154 7.16 3.20 -11.25
N GLU A 155 7.52 4.01 -12.26
CA GLU A 155 8.72 3.80 -13.07
C GLU A 155 10.01 3.73 -12.22
N GLU A 156 10.05 4.48 -11.12
CA GLU A 156 11.17 4.47 -10.16
C GLU A 156 11.26 3.14 -9.42
N MET A 157 10.13 2.62 -8.94
CA MET A 157 10.05 1.30 -8.30
C MET A 157 10.54 0.20 -9.26
N ASP A 158 10.09 0.27 -10.50
CA ASP A 158 10.49 -0.65 -11.56
C ASP A 158 11.98 -0.60 -11.89
N ARG A 159 12.56 0.60 -11.87
CA ARG A 159 14.00 0.80 -12.05
C ARG A 159 14.79 0.21 -10.89
N LEU A 160 14.36 0.44 -9.64
CA LEU A 160 15.00 -0.10 -8.44
C LEU A 160 14.93 -1.63 -8.42
N ARG A 161 13.77 -2.21 -8.74
CA ARG A 161 13.58 -3.66 -8.86
C ARG A 161 14.50 -4.27 -9.90
N ARG A 162 14.58 -3.69 -11.11
CA ARG A 162 15.52 -4.14 -12.16
C ARG A 162 16.97 -4.06 -11.70
N SER A 163 17.35 -2.98 -10.98
CA SER A 163 18.69 -2.84 -10.43
C SER A 163 19.01 -3.91 -9.40
N MET A 164 18.07 -4.21 -8.51
CA MET A 164 18.20 -5.28 -7.52
C MET A 164 18.42 -6.64 -8.21
N PHE A 165 17.60 -6.99 -9.20
CA PHE A 165 17.75 -8.25 -9.93
C PHE A 165 19.09 -8.40 -10.65
N ARG A 166 19.65 -7.30 -11.18
CA ARG A 166 21.00 -7.36 -11.77
C ARG A 166 22.06 -7.76 -10.74
N ILE A 167 21.95 -7.28 -9.51
CA ILE A 167 22.88 -7.63 -8.43
C ILE A 167 22.66 -9.08 -7.98
N LEU A 168 21.41 -9.52 -7.87
CA LEU A 168 21.08 -10.90 -7.44
C LEU A 168 21.50 -11.98 -8.44
N LEU A 169 21.56 -11.62 -9.73
CA LEU A 169 21.90 -12.54 -10.83
C LEU A 169 23.36 -12.42 -11.27
N ASP A 170 24.15 -11.58 -10.59
CA ASP A 170 25.57 -11.42 -10.88
C ASP A 170 26.34 -12.70 -10.51
N GLU A 171 27.37 -13.05 -11.30
CA GLU A 171 28.22 -14.21 -11.03
C GLU A 171 29.00 -14.05 -9.72
N ASP A 172 29.24 -12.81 -9.29
CA ASP A 172 29.94 -12.47 -8.06
C ASP A 172 29.03 -12.47 -6.80
N TRP A 173 27.78 -12.94 -6.91
CA TRP A 173 26.86 -13.03 -5.76
C TRP A 173 27.37 -14.01 -4.68
N GLU A 174 27.89 -13.46 -3.58
CA GLU A 174 28.54 -14.24 -2.51
C GLU A 174 27.63 -14.59 -1.32
N TYR A 175 26.44 -14.00 -1.21
CA TYR A 175 25.59 -14.14 -0.01
C TYR A 175 24.73 -15.42 0.00
N GLY A 176 24.76 -16.21 -1.07
CA GLY A 176 24.04 -17.48 -1.16
C GLY A 176 22.57 -17.36 -1.61
N VAL A 177 21.94 -18.51 -1.86
CA VAL A 177 20.61 -18.58 -2.49
C VAL A 177 19.51 -18.02 -1.58
N GLU A 178 19.62 -18.23 -0.28
CA GLU A 178 18.57 -17.86 0.66
C GLU A 178 18.36 -16.34 0.77
N PRO A 179 19.40 -15.50 0.99
CA PRO A 179 19.23 -14.05 0.92
C PRO A 179 18.80 -13.54 -0.45
N ALA A 180 19.17 -14.23 -1.55
CA ALA A 180 18.70 -13.84 -2.88
C ALA A 180 17.19 -14.04 -3.04
N ILE A 181 16.63 -15.13 -2.48
CA ILE A 181 15.18 -15.38 -2.45
C ILE A 181 14.48 -14.32 -1.59
N ASP A 182 15.00 -14.02 -0.40
CA ASP A 182 14.40 -13.02 0.48
C ASP A 182 14.35 -11.64 -0.20
N LEU A 183 15.45 -11.22 -0.84
CA LEU A 183 15.52 -9.94 -1.55
C LEU A 183 14.57 -9.89 -2.74
N ALA A 184 14.47 -10.98 -3.51
CA ALA A 184 13.52 -11.07 -4.62
C ALA A 184 12.06 -10.93 -4.13
N LEU A 185 11.73 -11.56 -2.99
CA LEU A 185 10.40 -11.43 -2.37
C LEU A 185 10.16 -10.02 -1.83
N LEU A 186 11.12 -9.43 -1.11
CA LEU A 186 11.04 -8.06 -0.61
C LEU A 186 10.80 -7.06 -1.73
N GLY A 187 11.58 -7.13 -2.81
CA GLY A 187 11.39 -6.24 -3.96
C GLY A 187 10.02 -6.45 -4.64
N ARG A 188 9.49 -7.68 -4.63
CA ARG A 188 8.12 -7.92 -5.10
C ARG A 188 7.07 -7.32 -4.17
N TYR A 189 7.27 -7.35 -2.86
CA TYR A 189 6.31 -6.78 -1.92
C TYR A 189 6.24 -5.26 -2.03
N TYR A 190 7.38 -4.57 -2.13
CA TYR A 190 7.39 -3.12 -2.35
C TYR A 190 6.79 -2.72 -3.71
N GLU A 191 7.07 -3.46 -4.78
CA GLU A 191 6.40 -3.25 -6.08
C GLU A 191 4.89 -3.39 -5.96
N ARG A 192 4.40 -4.47 -5.33
CA ARG A 192 2.95 -4.64 -5.15
C ARG A 192 2.31 -3.55 -4.28
N ILE A 193 3.03 -2.97 -3.32
CA ILE A 193 2.54 -1.82 -2.56
C ILE A 193 2.39 -0.60 -3.50
N ALA A 194 3.39 -0.34 -4.36
CA ALA A 194 3.32 0.71 -5.37
C ALA A 194 2.15 0.50 -6.36
N ASP A 195 1.97 -0.73 -6.87
CA ASP A 195 0.85 -1.11 -7.76
C ASP A 195 -0.52 -0.83 -7.13
N HIS A 196 -0.66 -1.15 -5.84
CA HIS A 196 -1.90 -0.88 -5.10
C HIS A 196 -2.13 0.63 -4.94
N ALA A 197 -1.07 1.45 -4.78
CA ALA A 197 -1.18 2.90 -4.69
C ALA A 197 -1.68 3.50 -6.03
N VAL A 198 -1.10 3.06 -7.15
CA VAL A 198 -1.57 3.42 -8.50
C VAL A 198 -3.02 2.97 -8.72
N SER A 199 -3.37 1.76 -8.29
CA SER A 199 -4.74 1.23 -8.38
C SER A 199 -5.75 2.09 -7.61
N MET A 200 -5.38 2.56 -6.42
CA MET A 200 -6.20 3.48 -5.62
C MET A 200 -6.34 4.85 -6.29
N ALA A 201 -5.26 5.44 -6.81
CA ALA A 201 -5.31 6.69 -7.54
C ALA A 201 -6.24 6.62 -8.76
N ARG A 202 -6.14 5.55 -9.55
CA ARG A 202 -7.03 5.31 -10.71
C ARG A 202 -8.51 5.24 -10.29
N ARG A 203 -8.82 4.73 -9.08
CA ARG A 203 -10.20 4.69 -8.56
C ARG A 203 -10.69 6.08 -8.17
N VAL A 204 -9.82 6.98 -7.73
CA VAL A 204 -10.17 8.39 -7.51
C VAL A 204 -10.47 9.10 -8.83
N VAL A 205 -9.71 8.83 -9.90
CA VAL A 205 -10.05 9.33 -11.24
C VAL A 205 -11.46 8.86 -11.65
N TYR A 206 -11.78 7.58 -11.47
CA TYR A 206 -13.11 7.05 -11.76
C TYR A 206 -14.21 7.68 -10.89
N LEU A 207 -13.96 7.89 -9.60
CA LEU A 207 -14.88 8.54 -8.68
C LEU A 207 -15.31 9.92 -9.20
N VAL A 208 -14.34 10.75 -9.57
CA VAL A 208 -14.57 12.13 -10.02
C VAL A 208 -15.16 12.17 -11.42
N THR A 209 -14.53 11.48 -12.38
CA THR A 209 -14.83 11.62 -13.81
C THR A 209 -15.90 10.66 -14.30
N GLY A 210 -16.07 9.50 -13.65
CA GLY A 210 -16.88 8.38 -14.13
C GLY A 210 -16.24 7.55 -15.23
N GLN A 211 -14.98 7.83 -15.60
CA GLN A 211 -14.25 7.14 -16.63
C GLN A 211 -13.05 6.43 -16.00
N ASN A 212 -12.75 5.22 -16.46
CA ASN A 212 -11.51 4.57 -16.08
C ASN A 212 -10.36 5.21 -16.88
N PRO A 213 -9.27 5.62 -16.24
CA PRO A 213 -8.09 6.06 -16.96
C PRO A 213 -7.56 4.92 -17.85
N PRO A 214 -7.00 5.23 -19.04
CA PRO A 214 -6.40 4.23 -19.90
C PRO A 214 -5.27 3.49 -19.16
N HIS A 215 -5.20 2.17 -19.35
CA HIS A 215 -4.11 1.36 -18.83
C HIS A 215 -2.97 1.36 -19.84
N TYR A 216 -1.81 1.90 -19.46
CA TYR A 216 -0.58 1.71 -20.22
C TYR A 216 0.11 0.46 -19.66
N GLU A 217 0.20 -0.60 -20.47
CA GLU A 217 1.02 -1.79 -20.20
C GLU A 217 2.49 -1.55 -20.58
#